data_AF-A0A081PSU0-F1
#
_entry.id   AF-A0A081PSU0-F1
#
_cell.length_a   1.000
_cell.length_b   1.000
_cell.length_c   1.000
_cell.angle_alpha   90.00
_cell.angle_beta   90.00
_cell.angle_gamma   90.00
#
_symmetry.space_group_name_H-M   'P 1'
#
loop_
_entity.id
_entity.type
_entity.pdbx_description
1 polymer ?
#
loop_
_entity_poly.entity_id
_entity_poly.type
_entity_poly.pdbx_seq_one_letter_code
_entity_poly.pdbx_strand_id
1 'polypeptide(L)'
;MKRKDLIDQLISEMETGKVRTLGIYGHGASGKSTFAQELYQALDSTTVNLLETDPYITSDRHLVVPKQALDQKVTACLPVAHELASLQRDILALQRGMDILTIEEPWKASEVLSGAKSILIVEGMSVGFLPKELFDKTICFYTDEETELKRR
;
A
#
# COMPACT_ATOMS: atom_id res chain seq x y z
N MET A 1 -15.01 -4.14 -16.83
CA MET A 1 -14.38 -5.39 -16.35
C MET A 1 -15.01 -5.73 -15.00
N LYS A 2 -15.44 -6.96 -14.75
CA LYS A 2 -15.97 -7.32 -13.43
C LYS A 2 -14.80 -7.50 -12.46
N ARG A 3 -15.01 -7.26 -11.16
CA ARG A 3 -13.99 -7.37 -10.12
C ARG A 3 -13.29 -8.73 -10.12
N LYS A 4 -14.05 -9.81 -10.33
CA LYS A 4 -13.54 -11.17 -10.40
C LYS A 4 -12.58 -11.38 -11.57
N ASP A 5 -12.94 -10.91 -12.76
CA ASP A 5 -12.09 -10.99 -13.95
C ASP A 5 -10.73 -10.29 -13.73
N LEU A 6 -10.71 -9.18 -12.98
CA LEU A 6 -9.48 -8.47 -12.64
C LEU A 6 -8.59 -9.28 -11.69
N ILE A 7 -9.17 -9.91 -10.68
CA ILE A 7 -8.45 -10.75 -9.73
C ILE A 7 -7.83 -11.94 -10.46
N ASP A 8 -8.62 -12.65 -11.26
CA ASP A 8 -8.16 -13.82 -12.03
C ASP A 8 -7.01 -13.43 -12.99
N GLN A 9 -7.11 -12.26 -13.64
CA GLN A 9 -6.03 -11.73 -14.47
C GLN A 9 -4.76 -11.44 -13.66
N LEU A 10 -4.87 -10.78 -12.50
CA LEU A 10 -3.72 -10.43 -11.68
C LEU A 10 -3.02 -11.67 -11.11
N ILE A 11 -3.78 -12.67 -10.67
CA ILE A 11 -3.24 -13.96 -10.21
C ILE A 11 -2.42 -14.58 -11.33
N SER A 12 -2.98 -14.68 -12.55
CA SER A 12 -2.26 -15.23 -13.69
C SER A 12 -0.97 -14.45 -14.02
N GLU A 13 -1.01 -13.12 -13.97
CA GLU A 13 0.20 -12.30 -14.19
C GLU A 13 1.25 -12.47 -13.09
N MET A 14 0.83 -12.74 -11.84
CA MET A 14 1.74 -12.97 -10.71
C MET A 14 2.35 -14.38 -10.75
N GLU A 15 1.56 -15.41 -11.04
CA GLU A 15 2.02 -16.79 -11.16
C GLU A 15 2.99 -16.97 -12.35
N THR A 16 2.76 -16.23 -13.44
CA THR A 16 3.68 -16.21 -14.59
C THR A 16 4.92 -15.34 -14.36
N GLY A 17 5.01 -14.63 -13.24
CA GLY A 17 6.12 -13.76 -12.89
C GLY A 17 6.18 -12.45 -13.66
N LYS A 18 5.13 -12.10 -14.41
CA LYS A 18 4.99 -10.83 -15.13
C LYS A 18 4.79 -9.65 -14.18
N VAL A 19 4.15 -9.90 -13.03
CA VAL A 19 3.97 -8.93 -11.94
C VAL A 19 4.51 -9.54 -10.66
N ARG A 20 5.59 -8.99 -10.11
CA ARG A 20 6.15 -9.39 -8.81
C ARG A 20 5.84 -8.38 -7.73
N THR A 21 5.78 -7.09 -8.05
CA THR A 21 5.42 -6.02 -7.11
C THR A 21 4.22 -5.24 -7.62
N LEU A 22 3.09 -5.36 -6.90
CA LEU A 22 1.84 -4.68 -7.19
C LEU A 22 1.59 -3.57 -6.16
N GLY A 23 1.43 -2.33 -6.63
CA GLY A 23 0.96 -1.22 -5.80
C GLY A 23 -0.55 -1.04 -5.90
N ILE A 24 -1.25 -0.92 -4.77
CA ILE A 24 -2.69 -0.64 -4.72
C ILE A 24 -2.89 0.61 -3.86
N TYR A 25 -3.47 1.66 -4.45
CA TYR A 25 -3.65 2.94 -3.77
C TYR A 25 -5.01 3.55 -4.06
N GLY A 26 -5.38 4.54 -3.25
CA GLY A 26 -6.64 5.27 -3.38
C GLY A 26 -7.01 5.95 -2.07
N HIS A 27 -8.09 6.74 -2.10
CA HIS A 27 -8.58 7.45 -0.93
C HIS A 27 -9.08 6.50 0.18
N GLY A 28 -9.39 7.07 1.35
CA GLY A 28 -10.09 6.35 2.41
C GLY A 28 -11.45 5.80 1.92
N ALA A 29 -11.87 4.64 2.43
CA ALA A 29 -13.15 4.02 2.09
C ALA A 29 -13.41 3.72 0.58
N SER A 30 -12.36 3.72 -0.25
CA SER A 30 -12.47 3.41 -1.68
C SER A 30 -12.66 1.92 -2.00
N GLY A 31 -12.44 1.04 -1.02
CA GLY A 31 -12.51 -0.42 -1.18
C GLY A 31 -11.18 -1.10 -1.51
N LYS A 32 -10.08 -0.32 -1.55
CA LYS A 32 -8.72 -0.82 -1.83
C LYS A 32 -8.27 -1.95 -0.89
N SER A 33 -8.43 -1.80 0.43
CA SER A 33 -8.01 -2.81 1.40
C SER A 33 -8.83 -4.10 1.27
N THR A 34 -10.14 -4.00 1.00
CA THR A 34 -10.98 -5.18 0.72
C THR A 34 -10.52 -5.92 -0.53
N PHE A 35 -10.15 -5.19 -1.59
CA PHE A 35 -9.64 -5.80 -2.82
C PHE A 35 -8.26 -6.43 -2.62
N ALA A 36 -7.35 -5.74 -1.93
CA ALA A 36 -6.01 -6.25 -1.65
C ALA A 36 -6.05 -7.53 -0.80
N GLN A 37 -6.92 -7.57 0.22
CA GLN A 37 -7.12 -8.76 1.04
C GLN A 37 -7.72 -9.92 0.25
N GLU A 38 -8.71 -9.66 -0.62
CA GLU A 38 -9.28 -10.71 -1.50
C GLU A 38 -8.22 -11.28 -2.45
N LEU A 39 -7.40 -10.43 -3.05
CA LEU A 39 -6.29 -10.86 -3.91
C LEU A 39 -5.22 -11.64 -3.13
N TYR A 40 -4.85 -11.15 -1.94
CA TYR A 40 -3.88 -11.82 -1.06
C TYR A 40 -4.34 -13.22 -0.65
N GLN A 41 -5.62 -13.37 -0.29
CA GLN A 41 -6.21 -14.65 0.10
C GLN A 41 -6.38 -15.63 -1.07
N ALA A 42 -6.48 -15.12 -2.30
CA ALA A 42 -6.58 -15.95 -3.49
C ALA A 42 -5.23 -16.53 -3.95
N LEU A 43 -4.12 -15.95 -3.48
CA LEU A 43 -2.75 -16.40 -3.77
C LEU A 43 -2.25 -17.39 -2.71
N ASP A 44 -1.23 -18.18 -3.07
CA ASP A 44 -0.55 -19.04 -2.10
C ASP A 44 0.18 -18.21 -1.04
N SER A 45 -0.24 -18.32 0.21
CA SER A 45 0.34 -17.62 1.38
C SER A 45 1.86 -17.78 1.54
N THR A 46 2.46 -18.83 0.97
CA THR A 46 3.90 -19.08 0.98
C THR A 46 4.66 -18.23 -0.04
N THR A 47 3.96 -17.66 -1.02
CA THR A 47 4.54 -16.93 -2.16
C THR A 47 4.28 -15.42 -2.13
N VAL A 48 3.31 -14.95 -1.34
CA VAL A 48 2.89 -13.54 -1.33
C VAL A 48 3.08 -12.86 0.03
N ASN A 49 3.57 -11.62 -0.01
CA ASN A 49 3.54 -10.65 1.09
C ASN A 49 2.48 -9.57 0.83
N LEU A 50 1.84 -9.11 1.90
CA LEU A 50 1.00 -7.91 1.90
C LEU A 50 1.61 -6.87 2.85
N LEU A 51 2.07 -5.75 2.29
CA LEU A 51 2.62 -4.62 3.02
C LEU A 51 1.60 -3.48 3.05
N GLU A 52 0.95 -3.30 4.19
CA GLU A 52 0.06 -2.16 4.42
C GLU A 52 0.88 -0.92 4.75
N THR A 53 0.53 0.22 4.14
CA THR A 53 1.31 1.45 4.24
C THR A 53 0.81 2.43 5.30
N ASP A 54 -0.30 2.10 5.98
CA ASP A 54 -0.88 2.93 7.05
C ASP A 54 0.09 3.12 8.24
N PRO A 55 0.87 2.12 8.70
CA PRO A 55 1.91 2.32 9.72
C PRO A 55 3.06 3.26 9.31
N TYR A 56 3.16 3.63 8.02
CA TYR A 56 4.14 4.59 7.54
C TYR A 56 3.57 6.02 7.52
N ILE A 57 2.35 6.23 8.01
CA ILE A 57 1.77 7.56 8.17
C ILE A 57 2.14 8.07 9.56
N THR A 58 2.90 9.16 9.61
CA THR A 58 3.33 9.80 10.88
C THR A 58 2.15 10.13 11.78
N SER A 59 2.12 9.49 12.95
CA SER A 59 1.18 9.77 14.05
C SER A 59 1.27 11.22 14.55
N ASP A 60 2.45 11.84 14.41
CA ASP A 60 2.73 13.23 14.77
C ASP A 60 2.45 14.25 13.66
N ARG A 61 1.59 13.95 12.69
CA ARG A 61 1.19 14.89 11.64
C ARG A 61 0.74 16.27 12.15
N HIS A 62 0.26 16.36 13.38
CA HIS A 62 -0.13 17.61 14.02
C HIS A 62 1.06 18.52 14.40
N LEU A 63 2.27 17.97 14.45
CA LEU A 63 3.54 18.68 14.67
C LEU A 63 4.17 19.16 13.35
N VAL A 64 3.64 18.71 12.21
CA VAL A 64 4.11 19.09 10.87
C VAL A 64 3.30 20.27 10.37
N VAL A 65 3.98 21.34 9.95
CA VAL A 65 3.36 22.53 9.38
C VAL A 65 3.86 22.74 7.95
N PRO A 66 2.97 22.85 6.93
CA PRO A 66 3.39 23.11 5.57
C PRO A 66 4.08 24.48 5.47
N LYS A 67 5.30 24.53 4.94
CA LYS A 67 6.07 25.79 4.77
C LYS A 67 5.30 26.89 4.01
N GLN A 68 4.41 26.50 3.11
CA GLN A 68 3.66 27.40 2.22
C GLN A 68 2.26 27.72 2.75
N ALA A 69 1.79 27.03 3.79
CA ALA A 69 0.46 27.17 4.36
C ALA A 69 0.50 26.89 5.86
N LEU A 70 1.03 27.86 6.61
CA LEU A 70 1.37 27.72 8.03
C LEU A 70 0.16 27.43 8.94
N ASP A 71 -1.05 27.78 8.49
CA ASP A 71 -2.29 27.60 9.26
C ASP A 71 -3.06 26.31 8.88
N GLN A 72 -2.54 25.52 7.94
CA GLN A 72 -3.23 24.34 7.43
C GLN A 72 -2.82 23.07 8.19
N LYS A 73 -3.82 22.33 8.71
CA LYS A 73 -3.60 21.01 9.31
C LYS A 73 -3.07 20.04 8.26
N VAL A 74 -2.01 19.32 8.58
CA VAL A 74 -1.50 18.23 7.75
C VAL A 74 -2.44 17.03 7.86
N THR A 75 -2.96 16.59 6.71
CA THR A 75 -3.77 15.38 6.59
C THR A 75 -2.92 14.25 6.02
N ALA A 76 -3.40 13.01 6.16
CA ALA A 76 -2.81 11.84 5.50
C ALA A 76 -2.90 11.88 3.97
N CYS A 77 -3.45 12.96 3.37
CA CYS A 77 -3.43 13.17 1.93
C CYS A 77 -2.19 13.94 1.46
N LEU A 78 -1.37 14.46 2.38
CA LEU A 78 -0.14 15.18 2.05
C LEU A 78 1.06 14.25 2.17
N PRO A 79 1.96 14.21 1.17
CA PRO A 79 3.16 13.35 1.20
C PRO A 79 4.03 13.54 2.45
N VAL A 80 4.06 14.75 3.01
CA VAL A 80 4.83 15.08 4.22
C VAL A 80 4.35 14.34 5.47
N ALA A 81 3.14 13.80 5.46
CA ALA A 81 2.60 12.98 6.53
C ALA A 81 3.14 11.53 6.48
N HIS A 82 3.92 11.15 5.48
CA HIS A 82 4.33 9.77 5.24
C HIS A 82 5.85 9.61 5.36
N GLU A 83 6.28 8.55 6.05
CA GLU A 83 7.66 8.08 6.12
C GLU A 83 8.06 7.36 4.81
N LEU A 84 8.01 8.07 3.68
CA LEU A 84 8.20 7.51 2.34
C LEU A 84 9.58 6.86 2.15
N ALA A 85 10.62 7.40 2.78
CA ALA A 85 11.97 6.84 2.71
C ALA A 85 12.05 5.46 3.38
N SER A 86 11.40 5.32 4.53
CA SER A 86 11.30 4.04 5.27
C SER A 86 10.49 3.02 4.47
N LEU A 87 9.35 3.44 3.91
CA LEU A 87 8.53 2.57 3.07
C LEU A 87 9.28 2.11 1.81
N GLN A 88 9.96 3.02 1.11
CA GLN A 88 10.77 2.68 -0.06
C GLN A 88 11.90 1.71 0.29
N ARG A 89 12.57 1.91 1.43
CA ARG A 89 13.62 1.00 1.92
C ARG A 89 13.06 -0.41 2.12
N ASP A 90 11.91 -0.53 2.75
CA ASP A 90 11.31 -1.83 3.11
C ASP A 90 10.79 -2.56 1.87
N ILE A 91 10.20 -1.85 0.90
CA ILE A 91 9.84 -2.41 -0.42
C ILE A 91 11.09 -2.96 -1.14
N LEU A 92 12.16 -2.16 -1.21
CA LEU A 92 13.41 -2.56 -1.85
C LEU A 92 14.09 -3.73 -1.12
N ALA A 93 13.90 -3.84 0.20
CA ALA A 93 14.42 -4.94 0.99
C ALA A 93 13.74 -6.25 0.60
N LEU A 94 12.41 -6.26 0.60
CA LEU A 94 11.61 -7.42 0.19
C LEU A 94 11.89 -7.81 -1.27
N GLN A 95 11.99 -6.85 -2.18
CA GLN A 95 12.35 -7.11 -3.59
C GLN A 95 13.73 -7.75 -3.77
N ARG A 96 14.65 -7.53 -2.83
CA ARG A 96 16.01 -8.11 -2.82
C ARG A 96 16.12 -9.37 -1.97
N GLY A 97 15.00 -9.89 -1.48
CA GLY A 97 14.97 -11.12 -0.69
C GLY A 97 15.39 -10.96 0.77
N MET A 98 15.33 -9.75 1.31
CA MET A 98 15.62 -9.49 2.72
C MET A 98 14.32 -9.48 3.54
N ASP A 99 14.35 -10.12 4.70
CA ASP A 99 13.26 -10.05 5.67
C ASP A 99 13.18 -8.64 6.28
N ILE A 100 11.96 -8.19 6.58
CA ILE A 100 11.72 -6.93 7.29
C ILE A 100 10.84 -7.16 8.51
N LEU A 101 10.99 -6.29 9.52
CA LEU A 101 10.04 -6.15 10.62
C LEU A 101 9.19 -4.91 10.33
N THR A 102 7.87 -5.06 10.25
CA THR A 102 6.96 -3.93 10.00
C THR A 102 6.91 -2.97 11.19
N ILE A 103 6.51 -1.72 10.93
CA ILE A 103 6.36 -0.71 11.98
C ILE A 103 5.21 -1.10 12.92
N GLU A 104 5.49 -1.11 14.22
CA GLU A 104 4.49 -1.30 15.26
C GLU A 104 3.71 0.00 15.50
N GLU A 105 2.39 -0.10 15.58
CA GLU A 105 1.48 0.98 15.93
C GLU A 105 0.55 0.53 17.08
N PRO A 106 -0.05 1.44 17.87
CA PRO A 106 -0.95 1.07 18.97
C PRO A 106 -2.13 0.18 18.56
N TRP A 107 -2.50 0.18 17.28
CA TRP A 107 -3.58 -0.62 16.71
C TRP A 107 -3.10 -1.79 15.84
N LYS A 108 -1.79 -1.94 15.60
CA LYS A 108 -1.23 -3.01 14.77
C LYS A 108 0.15 -3.44 15.28
N ALA A 109 0.23 -4.67 15.75
CA ALA A 109 1.50 -5.28 16.15
C ALA A 109 2.45 -5.43 14.94
N SER A 110 3.74 -5.30 15.18
CA SER A 110 4.75 -5.60 14.17
C SER A 110 4.75 -7.08 13.78
N GLU A 111 5.06 -7.35 12.53
CA GLU A 111 5.18 -8.69 11.96
C GLU A 111 6.42 -8.79 11.07
N VAL A 112 6.97 -10.01 10.95
CA VAL A 112 8.08 -10.27 10.04
C VAL A 112 7.51 -10.65 8.67
N LEU A 113 7.83 -9.85 7.66
CA LEU A 113 7.57 -10.22 6.26
C LEU A 113 8.84 -10.84 5.69
N SER A 114 8.72 -12.07 5.18
CA SER A 114 9.87 -12.79 4.65
C SER A 114 10.21 -12.36 3.23
N GLY A 115 11.49 -12.08 2.97
CA GLY A 115 12.00 -11.82 1.63
C GLY A 115 12.03 -13.05 0.72
N ALA A 116 11.80 -14.26 1.27
CA ALA A 116 11.74 -15.48 0.45
C ALA A 116 10.51 -15.53 -0.47
N LYS A 117 9.47 -14.72 -0.18
CA LYS A 117 8.23 -14.68 -0.96
C LYS A 117 8.44 -13.86 -2.24
N SER A 118 8.03 -14.42 -3.38
CA SER A 118 8.29 -13.86 -4.71
C SER A 118 7.35 -12.73 -5.13
N ILE A 119 6.17 -12.65 -4.50
CA ILE A 119 5.13 -11.65 -4.80
C ILE A 119 5.01 -10.67 -3.64
N LEU A 120 4.95 -9.38 -3.95
CA LEU A 120 4.75 -8.29 -3.01
C LEU A 120 3.53 -7.46 -3.44
N ILE A 121 2.52 -7.40 -2.57
CA ILE A 121 1.41 -6.45 -2.69
C ILE A 121 1.67 -5.33 -1.69
N VAL A 122 1.69 -4.08 -2.14
CA VAL A 122 1.80 -2.90 -1.29
C VAL A 122 0.48 -2.14 -1.35
N GLU A 123 -0.17 -1.93 -0.21
CA GLU A 123 -1.50 -1.33 -0.14
C GLU A 123 -1.53 -0.07 0.71
N GLY A 124 -2.16 0.97 0.18
CA GLY A 124 -2.55 2.17 0.93
C GLY A 124 -2.18 3.45 0.21
N MET A 125 -2.48 4.58 0.84
CA MET A 125 -2.37 5.89 0.18
C MET A 125 -0.92 6.24 -0.17
N SER A 126 0.04 5.80 0.65
CA SER A 126 1.47 6.10 0.47
C SER A 126 2.03 5.61 -0.86
N VAL A 127 1.46 4.56 -1.44
CA VAL A 127 1.83 4.04 -2.77
C VAL A 127 1.65 5.10 -3.85
N GLY A 128 0.66 5.98 -3.72
CA GLY A 128 0.43 7.09 -4.66
C GLY A 128 1.52 8.17 -4.64
N PHE A 129 2.38 8.18 -3.62
CA PHE A 129 3.48 9.15 -3.46
C PHE A 129 4.86 8.57 -3.77
N LEU A 130 4.95 7.26 -4.03
CA LEU A 130 6.21 6.56 -4.31
C LEU A 130 6.59 6.61 -5.80
N PRO A 131 7.89 6.45 -6.14
CA PRO A 131 8.35 6.29 -7.52
C PRO A 131 7.67 5.08 -8.19
N LYS A 132 7.18 5.25 -9.42
CA LYS A 132 6.45 4.20 -10.16
C LYS A 132 7.34 3.00 -10.49
N GLU A 133 8.64 3.23 -10.58
CA GLU A 133 9.67 2.23 -10.89
C GLU A 133 9.83 1.17 -9.79
N LEU A 134 9.26 1.40 -8.60
CA LEU A 134 9.20 0.39 -7.54
C LEU A 134 8.16 -0.71 -7.84
N PHE A 135 7.25 -0.48 -8.79
CA PHE A 135 6.12 -1.37 -9.05
C PHE A 135 6.10 -1.84 -10.50
N ASP A 136 5.87 -3.13 -10.71
CA ASP A 136 5.60 -3.66 -12.07
C ASP A 136 4.23 -3.18 -12.55
N LYS A 137 3.30 -3.01 -11.61
CA LYS A 137 1.95 -2.50 -11.86
C LYS A 137 1.42 -1.73 -10.66
N THR A 138 0.60 -0.72 -10.93
CA THR A 138 -0.17 -0.01 -9.90
C THR A 138 -1.66 0.02 -10.24
N ILE A 139 -2.53 -0.13 -9.24
CA ILE A 139 -3.98 -0.02 -9.34
C ILE A 139 -4.45 1.16 -8.48
N CYS A 140 -5.18 2.09 -9.08
CA CYS A 140 -5.82 3.20 -8.39
C CYS A 140 -7.30 2.91 -8.15
N PHE A 141 -7.70 2.86 -6.89
CA PHE A 141 -9.09 2.85 -6.45
C PHE A 141 -9.60 4.28 -6.34
N TYR A 142 -10.19 4.74 -7.44
CA TYR A 142 -10.89 6.01 -7.49
C TYR A 142 -12.30 5.88 -6.91
N THR A 143 -12.74 6.89 -6.17
CA THR A 143 -14.11 7.03 -5.68
C THR A 143 -14.47 8.50 -5.86
N ASP A 144 -15.64 8.78 -6.41
CA ASP A 144 -16.14 10.15 -6.52
C ASP A 144 -16.45 10.73 -5.13
N GLU A 145 -16.41 12.06 -5.02
CA GLU A 145 -16.59 12.78 -3.76
C GLU A 145 -17.91 12.45 -3.06
N GLU A 146 -18.99 12.25 -3.84
CA GLU A 146 -20.32 11.93 -3.30
C GLU A 146 -20.34 10.55 -2.65
N THR A 147 -19.73 9.56 -3.29
CA THR A 147 -19.63 8.19 -2.78
C THR A 147 -18.68 8.09 -1.60
N GLU A 148 -17.57 8.85 -1.61
CA GLU A 148 -16.65 8.91 -0.48
C GLU A 148 -17.35 9.49 0.76
N LEU A 149 -18.08 10.60 0.59
CA LEU A 149 -18.81 11.24 1.69
C LEU A 149 -19.88 10.33 2.29
N LYS A 150 -20.59 9.54 1.48
CA LYS A 150 -21.60 8.57 1.96
C LYS A 150 -21.02 7.39 2.76
N ARG A 151 -19.72 7.09 2.59
CA ARG A 151 -19.05 5.95 3.23
C ARG A 151 -18.25 6.32 4.49
N ARG A 152 -18.08 7.61 4.77
CA ARG A 152 -17.46 8.15 5.98
C ARG A 152 -18.51 8.42 7.04
#